data_AF-A5FG88-F1
#
_entry.id   AF-A5FG88-F1
#
_cell.length_a   1.000
_cell.length_b   1.000
_cell.length_c   1.000
_cell.angle_alpha   90.00
_cell.angle_beta   90.00
_cell.angle_gamma   90.00
#
_symmetry.space_group_name_H-M   'P 1'
#
loop_
_entity.id
_entity.type
_entity.pdbx_description
1 polymer ?
#
loop_
_entity_poly.entity_id
_entity_poly.type
_entity_poly.pdbx_seq_one_letter_code
_entity_poly.pdbx_strand_id
1 'polypeptide(L)'
;MKKLKSLMLMTLFVSTTLFTSCSSDSGSDDPSPENSQGDYWPAAAGNQWVFSQNGTETSMKIVSSQKVNNDTYFKFDKLFVSSSSEVPGSASASIKKVQGDYFIKLDDINVSANGFSGKISGYEFIFFKDYLDVNKTWTGTYTQETTYTGFGTIKTTTKYTGTILEKGITAVVKNVTHKDVIRFKLKLETSLEGQSAGSTEAEYWIAKGVGVIKFNYNDSASELASYKIN
;
A
#
# COMPACT_ATOMS: atom_id res chain seq x y z
N MET A 1 -26.30 50.66 12.80
CA MET A 1 -27.58 50.22 13.40
C MET A 1 -28.71 50.48 12.41
N LYS A 2 -29.33 49.43 11.86
CA LYS A 2 -30.68 49.50 11.27
C LYS A 2 -31.47 48.32 11.82
N LYS A 3 -32.53 48.65 12.56
CA LYS A 3 -33.49 47.73 13.16
C LYS A 3 -34.69 47.58 12.23
N LEU A 4 -35.13 46.37 11.95
CA LEU A 4 -36.51 46.02 11.61
C LEU A 4 -36.75 44.62 12.20
N LYS A 5 -37.30 44.55 13.42
CA LYS A 5 -38.72 44.33 13.75
C LYS A 5 -39.27 42.98 13.24
N SER A 6 -39.39 42.09 14.23
CA SER A 6 -40.12 40.82 14.31
C SER A 6 -41.60 40.90 13.89
N LEU A 7 -42.12 39.81 13.32
CA LEU A 7 -43.44 39.20 13.61
C LEU A 7 -43.42 37.75 13.04
N MET A 8 -43.38 36.70 13.87
CA MET A 8 -44.52 35.87 14.36
C MET A 8 -45.21 35.09 13.21
N LEU A 9 -44.97 33.77 13.05
CA LEU A 9 -45.60 32.60 13.73
C LEU A 9 -46.69 31.95 12.87
N MET A 10 -46.45 30.71 12.42
CA MET A 10 -47.42 29.63 12.03
C MET A 10 -46.64 28.63 11.15
N THR A 11 -46.68 27.30 11.26
CA THR A 11 -47.54 26.38 12.00
C THR A 11 -46.84 25.01 12.01
N LEU A 12 -46.98 24.29 13.12
CA LEU A 12 -46.66 22.87 13.26
C LEU A 12 -47.67 22.05 12.45
N PHE A 13 -47.22 21.15 11.57
CA PHE A 13 -48.01 19.99 11.16
C PHE A 13 -47.10 18.75 11.19
N VAL A 14 -47.37 17.92 12.19
CA VAL A 14 -46.90 16.54 12.28
C VAL A 14 -47.77 15.71 11.33
N SER A 15 -47.14 14.93 10.45
CA SER A 15 -47.79 13.77 9.86
C SER A 15 -46.77 12.65 9.66
N THR A 16 -46.79 11.72 10.61
CA THR A 16 -46.28 10.36 10.48
C THR A 16 -47.17 9.55 9.53
N THR A 17 -46.54 8.84 8.60
CA THR A 17 -46.87 7.49 8.05
C THR A 17 -46.17 7.39 6.69
N LEU A 18 -45.66 6.29 6.17
CA LEU A 18 -45.37 4.91 6.57
C LEU A 18 -44.49 4.37 5.42
N PHE A 19 -43.76 3.31 5.68
CA PHE A 19 -42.86 2.60 4.77
C PHE A 19 -43.44 2.31 3.38
N THR A 20 -42.63 2.53 2.34
CA THR A 20 -42.69 1.73 1.09
C THR A 20 -41.26 1.38 0.72
N SER A 21 -40.97 0.09 0.85
CA SER A 21 -39.80 -0.59 0.29
C SER A 21 -39.91 -0.56 -1.23
N CYS A 22 -38.97 0.09 -1.91
CA CYS A 22 -38.72 -0.16 -3.32
C CYS A 22 -37.41 -0.94 -3.41
N SER A 23 -37.57 -2.26 -3.53
CA SER A 23 -36.64 -3.12 -4.24
C SER A 23 -36.59 -2.65 -5.70
N SER A 24 -35.44 -2.16 -6.14
CA SER A 24 -35.05 -2.18 -7.54
C SER A 24 -33.64 -2.74 -7.60
N ASP A 25 -33.62 -4.06 -7.67
CA ASP A 25 -32.50 -4.86 -8.12
C ASP A 25 -32.12 -4.44 -9.54
N SER A 26 -30.98 -3.78 -9.67
CA SER A 26 -30.27 -3.61 -10.92
C SER A 26 -28.81 -3.92 -10.61
N GLY A 27 -28.48 -5.20 -10.73
CA GLY A 27 -27.16 -5.76 -10.49
C GLY A 27 -26.07 -5.02 -11.26
N SER A 28 -25.25 -4.31 -10.50
CA SER A 28 -23.82 -4.25 -10.72
C SER A 28 -23.19 -4.96 -9.53
N ASP A 29 -22.79 -6.22 -9.75
CA ASP A 29 -21.91 -6.96 -8.85
C ASP A 29 -20.54 -6.25 -8.81
N ASP A 30 -20.49 -5.10 -8.13
CA ASP A 30 -19.23 -4.57 -7.63
C ASP A 30 -18.92 -5.43 -6.40
N PRO A 31 -17.81 -6.20 -6.38
CA PRO A 31 -17.48 -7.01 -5.22
C PRO A 31 -17.26 -6.05 -4.06
N SER A 32 -18.25 -6.01 -3.17
CA SER A 32 -18.12 -5.38 -1.86
C SER A 32 -16.85 -5.94 -1.23
N PRO A 33 -15.86 -5.10 -0.88
CA PRO A 33 -14.64 -5.60 -0.29
C PRO A 33 -15.03 -6.29 1.01
N GLU A 34 -14.70 -7.59 1.12
CA GLU A 34 -14.76 -8.29 2.39
C GLU A 34 -14.16 -7.38 3.47
N ASN A 35 -14.96 -7.18 4.52
CA ASN A 35 -14.80 -6.22 5.59
C ASN A 35 -13.33 -5.96 6.01
N SER A 36 -12.67 -4.97 5.38
CA SER A 36 -11.26 -4.64 5.60
C SER A 36 -10.99 -3.98 6.97
N GLN A 37 -12.02 -3.78 7.79
CA GLN A 37 -11.93 -3.14 9.10
C GLN A 37 -11.03 -3.89 10.11
N GLY A 38 -10.66 -5.14 9.83
CA GLY A 38 -9.77 -5.94 10.66
C GLY A 38 -8.30 -5.98 10.21
N ASP A 39 -7.97 -5.45 9.04
CA ASP A 39 -6.68 -5.69 8.41
C ASP A 39 -5.60 -4.72 8.88
N TYR A 40 -4.35 -5.19 8.88
CA TYR A 40 -3.20 -4.33 9.12
C TYR A 40 -2.96 -3.35 7.98
N TRP A 41 -3.34 -3.72 6.75
CA TRP A 41 -3.32 -2.82 5.61
C TRP A 41 -4.66 -2.88 4.87
N PRO A 42 -5.64 -2.05 5.26
CA PRO A 42 -6.92 -1.99 4.57
C PRO A 42 -6.75 -1.61 3.10
N ALA A 43 -7.25 -2.46 2.21
CA ALA A 43 -7.12 -2.28 0.77
C ALA A 43 -8.50 -2.05 0.14
N ALA A 44 -8.74 -0.81 -0.30
CA ALA A 44 -9.93 -0.40 -1.03
C ALA A 44 -9.58 0.79 -1.94
N ALA A 45 -10.23 0.88 -3.10
CA ALA A 45 -10.06 2.03 -3.99
C ALA A 45 -10.40 3.33 -3.26
N GLY A 46 -9.54 4.33 -3.41
CA GLY A 46 -9.65 5.63 -2.73
C GLY A 46 -8.98 5.71 -1.36
N ASN A 47 -8.52 4.60 -0.78
CA ASN A 47 -7.64 4.65 0.40
C ASN A 47 -6.35 5.40 0.05
N GLN A 48 -5.89 6.24 0.97
CA GLN A 48 -4.77 7.14 0.75
C GLN A 48 -3.94 7.33 2.02
N TRP A 49 -2.62 7.44 1.83
CA TRP A 49 -1.62 7.69 2.87
C TRP A 49 -0.70 8.81 2.41
N VAL A 50 -0.42 9.77 3.27
CA VAL A 50 0.56 10.83 3.03
C VAL A 50 1.75 10.60 3.94
N PHE A 51 2.91 10.34 3.36
CA PHE A 51 4.15 10.17 4.10
C PHE A 51 5.01 11.43 4.01
N SER A 52 5.70 11.74 5.09
CA SER A 52 6.62 12.85 5.22
C SER A 52 8.03 12.29 5.40
N GLN A 53 8.96 12.70 4.55
CA GLN A 53 10.38 12.41 4.65
C GLN A 53 11.14 13.73 4.57
N ASN A 54 11.89 14.08 5.61
CA ASN A 54 12.66 15.34 5.69
C ASN A 54 11.84 16.60 5.34
N GLY A 55 10.57 16.64 5.77
CA GLY A 55 9.64 17.74 5.50
C GLY A 55 8.98 17.74 4.12
N THR A 56 9.36 16.82 3.22
CA THR A 56 8.70 16.64 1.92
C THR A 56 7.60 15.59 2.05
N GLU A 57 6.40 15.93 1.62
CA GLU A 57 5.24 15.03 1.65
C GLU A 57 5.00 14.34 0.31
N THR A 58 4.66 13.05 0.35
CA THR A 58 4.27 12.27 -0.81
C THR A 58 3.03 11.44 -0.49
N SER A 59 2.01 11.55 -1.35
CA SER A 59 0.76 10.80 -1.23
C SER A 59 0.81 9.48 -1.99
N MET A 60 0.50 8.37 -1.34
CA MET A 60 0.25 7.05 -1.93
C MET A 60 -1.25 6.77 -1.88
N LYS A 61 -1.85 6.31 -2.98
CA LYS A 61 -3.29 6.07 -3.10
C LYS A 61 -3.58 4.77 -3.85
N ILE A 62 -4.58 4.01 -3.38
CA ILE A 62 -5.15 2.93 -4.18
C ILE A 62 -6.12 3.53 -5.20
N VAL A 63 -5.84 3.33 -6.49
CA VAL A 63 -6.60 3.94 -7.60
C VAL A 63 -7.60 3.00 -8.24
N SER A 64 -7.37 1.68 -8.16
CA SER A 64 -8.26 0.68 -8.73
C SER A 64 -8.06 -0.67 -8.05
N SER A 65 -9.00 -1.58 -8.26
CA SER A 65 -8.83 -2.99 -7.96
C SER A 65 -9.02 -3.83 -9.24
N GLN A 66 -8.42 -5.01 -9.26
CA GLN A 66 -8.59 -5.98 -10.32
C GLN A 66 -8.63 -7.37 -9.71
N LYS A 67 -9.64 -8.16 -10.09
CA LYS A 67 -9.68 -9.58 -9.78
C LYS A 67 -8.85 -10.36 -10.80
N VAL A 68 -7.90 -11.16 -10.32
CA VAL A 68 -7.09 -12.07 -11.12
C VAL A 68 -7.26 -13.46 -10.52
N ASN A 69 -7.93 -14.34 -11.25
CA ASN A 69 -8.42 -15.62 -10.72
C ASN A 69 -9.34 -15.38 -9.50
N ASN A 70 -8.96 -15.90 -8.33
CA ASN A 70 -9.70 -15.72 -7.08
C ASN A 70 -9.15 -14.60 -6.19
N ASP A 71 -8.00 -14.01 -6.55
CA ASP A 71 -7.36 -12.97 -5.74
C ASP A 71 -7.74 -11.58 -6.25
N THR A 72 -7.96 -10.65 -5.33
CA THR A 72 -8.17 -9.23 -5.65
C THR A 72 -6.89 -8.45 -5.41
N TYR A 73 -6.41 -7.77 -6.44
CA TYR A 73 -5.25 -6.88 -6.40
C TYR A 73 -5.72 -5.44 -6.35
N PHE A 74 -5.15 -4.65 -5.46
CA PHE A 74 -5.43 -3.23 -5.28
C PHE A 74 -4.22 -2.41 -5.74
N LYS A 75 -4.41 -1.66 -6.82
CA LYS A 75 -3.33 -0.95 -7.53
C LYS A 75 -3.08 0.42 -6.91
N PHE A 76 -1.82 0.72 -6.64
CA PHE A 76 -1.38 2.04 -6.20
C PHE A 76 -1.09 2.97 -7.38
N ASP A 77 -1.27 4.28 -7.19
CA ASP A 77 -0.70 5.30 -8.08
C ASP A 77 0.83 5.32 -8.03
N LYS A 78 1.40 5.10 -6.83
CA LYS A 78 2.82 4.88 -6.53
C LYS A 78 2.96 4.17 -5.20
N LEU A 79 3.98 3.32 -5.05
CA LEU A 79 4.21 2.54 -3.82
C LEU A 79 5.54 2.91 -3.18
N PHE A 80 5.47 3.53 -2.01
CA PHE A 80 6.59 4.03 -1.20
C PHE A 80 7.58 4.96 -1.92
N VAL A 81 8.12 5.93 -1.18
CA VAL A 81 9.13 6.85 -1.72
C VAL A 81 10.51 6.24 -1.44
N SER A 82 11.11 5.62 -2.44
CA SER A 82 12.53 5.27 -2.41
C SER A 82 13.02 4.85 -3.80
N SER A 83 13.38 5.82 -4.63
CA SER A 83 14.74 5.89 -5.17
C SER A 83 14.88 7.18 -5.97
N SER A 84 16.00 7.84 -5.73
CA SER A 84 16.58 8.99 -6.42
C SER A 84 16.97 8.69 -7.88
N SER A 85 16.26 7.79 -8.53
CA SER A 85 16.53 7.36 -9.90
C SER A 85 15.31 7.71 -10.71
N GLU A 86 15.40 8.85 -11.39
CA GLU A 86 14.52 9.23 -12.50
C GLU A 86 14.68 8.21 -13.65
N VAL A 87 14.28 6.96 -13.44
CA VAL A 87 14.03 6.05 -14.55
C VAL A 87 12.62 6.39 -15.04
N PRO A 88 12.45 6.92 -16.26
CA PRO A 88 11.13 7.15 -16.82
C PRO A 88 10.43 5.79 -16.95
N GLY A 89 9.35 5.63 -16.19
CA GLY A 89 8.64 4.35 -16.06
C GLY A 89 8.59 3.89 -14.60
N SER A 90 7.77 4.54 -13.77
CA SER A 90 7.43 3.98 -12.46
C SER A 90 6.63 2.70 -12.70
N ALA A 91 7.15 1.53 -12.31
CA ALA A 91 6.31 0.33 -12.21
C ALA A 91 5.09 0.67 -11.39
N SER A 92 3.91 0.37 -11.90
CA SER A 92 2.76 0.31 -11.02
C SER A 92 2.88 -0.89 -10.11
N ALA A 93 2.48 -0.70 -8.86
CA ALA A 93 2.48 -1.75 -7.86
C ALA A 93 1.06 -1.99 -7.35
N SER A 94 0.79 -3.22 -6.94
CA SER A 94 -0.48 -3.63 -6.35
C SER A 94 -0.25 -4.41 -5.06
N ILE A 95 -1.19 -4.32 -4.12
CA ILE A 95 -1.25 -5.16 -2.93
C ILE A 95 -2.37 -6.18 -3.05
N LYS A 96 -2.14 -7.40 -2.59
CA LYS A 96 -3.20 -8.35 -2.24
C LYS A 96 -2.96 -8.92 -0.85
N LYS A 97 -4.03 -9.39 -0.22
CA LYS A 97 -3.96 -10.11 1.05
C LYS A 97 -4.60 -11.50 0.87
N VAL A 98 -3.92 -12.54 1.35
CA VAL A 98 -4.45 -13.91 1.40
C VAL A 98 -4.12 -14.50 2.78
N GLN A 99 -5.14 -14.75 3.60
CA GLN A 99 -4.99 -15.41 4.92
C GLN A 99 -3.92 -14.76 5.85
N GLY A 100 -3.74 -13.44 5.76
CA GLY A 100 -2.77 -12.70 6.57
C GLY A 100 -1.40 -12.50 5.93
N ASP A 101 -1.16 -13.11 4.76
CA ASP A 101 -0.03 -12.78 3.89
C ASP A 101 -0.37 -11.59 3.01
N TYR A 102 0.43 -10.53 3.09
CA TYR A 102 0.34 -9.35 2.23
C TYR A 102 1.40 -9.47 1.15
N PHE A 103 0.96 -9.48 -0.09
CA PHE A 103 1.82 -9.57 -1.26
C PHE A 103 1.91 -8.20 -1.91
N ILE A 104 3.11 -7.86 -2.37
CA ILE A 104 3.34 -6.72 -3.25
C ILE A 104 3.70 -7.28 -4.62
N LYS A 105 2.99 -6.81 -5.64
CA LYS A 105 3.22 -7.13 -7.03
C LYS A 105 3.64 -5.87 -7.77
N LEU A 106 4.74 -5.94 -8.51
CA LEU A 106 5.18 -4.89 -9.44
C LEU A 106 4.90 -5.35 -10.86
N ASP A 107 4.37 -4.45 -11.68
CA ASP A 107 4.16 -4.68 -13.10
C ASP A 107 5.48 -4.54 -13.89
N ASP A 108 5.47 -5.01 -15.14
CA ASP A 108 6.59 -4.82 -16.06
C ASP A 108 6.89 -3.32 -16.26
N ILE A 109 8.17 -2.96 -16.31
CA ILE A 109 8.63 -1.61 -16.65
C ILE A 109 9.19 -1.63 -18.07
N ASN A 110 8.66 -0.77 -18.94
CA ASN A 110 9.30 -0.48 -20.21
C ASN A 110 10.20 0.75 -20.01
N VAL A 111 11.49 0.60 -20.32
CA VAL A 111 12.48 1.66 -20.22
C VAL A 111 12.76 2.19 -21.62
N SER A 112 12.69 3.50 -21.80
CA SER A 112 13.15 4.17 -23.02
C SER A 112 13.93 5.42 -22.66
N ALA A 113 15.24 5.42 -22.96
CA ALA A 113 16.12 6.55 -22.69
C ALA A 113 17.28 6.57 -23.69
N ASN A 114 17.66 7.75 -24.18
CA ASN A 114 18.84 7.97 -25.02
C ASN A 114 18.97 7.03 -26.24
N GLY A 115 17.84 6.67 -26.88
CA GLY A 115 17.81 5.76 -28.04
C GLY A 115 17.88 4.27 -27.68
N PHE A 116 17.95 3.92 -26.40
CA PHE A 116 17.82 2.55 -25.90
C PHE A 116 16.38 2.29 -25.48
N SER A 117 15.85 1.14 -25.88
CA SER A 117 14.62 0.57 -25.34
C SER A 117 14.93 -0.71 -24.58
N GLY A 118 14.15 -0.97 -23.53
CA GLY A 118 14.32 -2.16 -22.71
C GLY A 118 13.06 -2.48 -21.92
N LYS A 119 13.07 -3.65 -21.29
CA LYS A 119 11.99 -4.13 -20.44
C LYS A 119 12.57 -4.79 -19.20
N ILE A 120 12.07 -4.39 -18.03
CA ILE A 120 12.30 -5.06 -16.75
C ILE A 120 11.03 -5.84 -16.42
N SER A 121 11.13 -7.14 -16.19
CA SER A 121 9.98 -7.95 -15.81
C SER A 121 9.49 -7.59 -14.40
N GLY A 122 8.17 -7.59 -14.25
CA GLY A 122 7.49 -7.51 -12.97
C GLY A 122 7.72 -8.75 -12.11
N TYR A 123 7.31 -8.67 -10.86
CA TYR A 123 7.45 -9.75 -9.88
C TYR A 123 6.42 -9.60 -8.76
N GLU A 124 6.23 -10.66 -7.99
CA GLU A 124 5.41 -10.67 -6.78
C GLU A 124 6.18 -11.29 -5.64
N PHE A 125 6.03 -10.75 -4.43
CA PHE A 125 6.64 -11.31 -3.23
C PHE A 125 5.78 -11.07 -2.00
N ILE A 126 6.00 -11.89 -0.96
CA ILE A 126 5.33 -11.71 0.34
C ILE A 126 6.06 -10.61 1.11
N PHE A 127 5.40 -9.47 1.22
CA PHE A 127 5.91 -8.28 1.89
C PHE A 127 5.77 -8.35 3.41
N PHE A 128 4.67 -8.91 3.91
CA PHE A 128 4.35 -8.91 5.33
C PHE A 128 3.40 -10.06 5.69
N LYS A 129 3.51 -10.59 6.92
CA LYS A 129 2.62 -11.63 7.48
C LYS A 129 2.11 -11.19 8.86
N ASP A 130 0.82 -10.93 8.99
CA ASP A 130 0.26 -10.34 10.22
C ASP A 130 0.06 -11.35 11.36
N TYR A 131 -0.03 -12.64 11.05
CA TYR A 131 -0.29 -13.70 12.03
C TYR A 131 0.97 -14.18 12.76
N LEU A 132 2.17 -13.89 12.26
CA LEU A 132 3.42 -14.38 12.84
C LEU A 132 3.70 -13.78 14.23
N ASP A 133 4.25 -14.60 15.12
CA ASP A 133 4.74 -14.15 16.44
C ASP A 133 6.06 -13.39 16.33
N VAL A 134 6.42 -12.67 17.40
CA VAL A 134 7.72 -12.00 17.52
C VAL A 134 8.87 -12.98 17.31
N ASN A 135 9.93 -12.53 16.62
CA ASN A 135 11.11 -13.29 16.19
C ASN A 135 10.85 -14.38 15.13
N LYS A 136 9.62 -14.57 14.66
CA LYS A 136 9.35 -15.46 13.53
C LYS A 136 9.71 -14.77 12.21
N THR A 137 10.14 -15.60 11.26
CA THR A 137 10.63 -15.15 9.96
C THR A 137 9.84 -15.77 8.82
N TRP A 138 9.91 -15.13 7.65
CA TRP A 138 9.50 -15.70 6.38
C TRP A 138 10.53 -15.37 5.32
N THR A 139 10.65 -16.24 4.32
CA THR A 139 11.61 -16.09 3.24
C THR A 139 10.96 -16.38 1.89
N GLY A 140 11.62 -15.91 0.84
CA GLY A 140 11.31 -16.29 -0.52
C GLY A 140 12.30 -15.69 -1.49
N THR A 141 12.06 -15.91 -2.78
CA THR A 141 12.90 -15.42 -3.86
C THR A 141 12.03 -14.96 -5.01
N TYR A 142 12.44 -13.89 -5.69
CA TYR A 142 11.92 -13.52 -7.00
C TYR A 142 13.08 -13.21 -7.95
N THR A 143 12.82 -13.36 -9.24
CA THR A 143 13.78 -13.06 -10.30
C THR A 143 13.18 -12.03 -11.23
N GLN A 144 13.99 -11.04 -11.57
CA GLN A 144 13.68 -10.03 -12.58
C GLN A 144 14.62 -10.22 -13.77
N GLU A 145 14.06 -10.10 -14.97
CA GLU A 145 14.81 -10.08 -16.22
C GLU A 145 14.80 -8.66 -16.78
N THR A 146 15.99 -8.11 -16.98
CA THR A 146 16.18 -6.82 -17.66
C THR A 146 16.70 -7.10 -19.06
N THR A 147 15.96 -6.62 -20.05
CA THR A 147 16.31 -6.73 -21.46
C THR A 147 16.56 -5.34 -22.02
N TYR A 148 17.59 -5.18 -22.85
CA TYR A 148 17.81 -3.96 -23.63
C TYR A 148 17.93 -4.34 -25.11
N THR A 149 17.35 -3.53 -25.99
CA THR A 149 17.47 -3.73 -27.43
C THR A 149 18.94 -3.72 -27.85
N GLY A 150 19.38 -4.79 -28.51
CA GLY A 150 20.77 -4.95 -28.94
C GLY A 150 21.72 -5.53 -27.87
N PHE A 151 21.25 -5.76 -26.64
CA PHE A 151 21.98 -6.46 -25.59
C PHE A 151 21.24 -7.73 -25.15
N GLY A 152 21.96 -8.63 -24.48
CA GLY A 152 21.35 -9.83 -23.88
C GLY A 152 20.44 -9.50 -22.69
N THR A 153 19.71 -10.51 -22.23
CA THR A 153 18.94 -10.46 -20.99
C THR A 153 19.87 -10.58 -19.79
N ILE A 154 19.69 -9.70 -18.81
CA ILE A 154 20.36 -9.75 -17.51
C ILE A 154 19.36 -10.22 -16.46
N LYS A 155 19.72 -11.23 -15.68
CA LYS A 155 18.92 -11.79 -14.59
C LYS A 155 19.40 -11.26 -13.25
N THR A 156 18.46 -10.68 -12.51
CA THR A 156 18.65 -10.27 -11.12
C THR A 156 17.76 -11.15 -10.24
N THR A 157 18.34 -11.85 -9.28
CA THR A 157 17.57 -12.63 -8.30
C THR A 157 17.68 -11.98 -6.94
N THR A 158 16.54 -11.77 -6.28
CA THR A 158 16.51 -11.24 -4.92
C THR A 158 15.91 -12.29 -4.00
N LYS A 159 16.67 -12.64 -2.97
CA LYS A 159 16.18 -13.38 -1.81
C LYS A 159 15.73 -12.38 -0.76
N TYR A 160 14.53 -12.55 -0.23
CA TYR A 160 14.02 -11.72 0.85
C TYR A 160 13.85 -12.54 2.13
N THR A 161 14.08 -11.88 3.26
CA THR A 161 13.81 -12.42 4.60
C THR A 161 13.10 -11.36 5.42
N GLY A 162 11.88 -11.64 5.84
CA GLY A 162 11.15 -10.83 6.79
C GLY A 162 11.22 -11.39 8.19
N THR A 163 11.24 -10.52 9.21
CA THR A 163 11.28 -10.88 10.63
C THR A 163 10.36 -9.96 11.43
N ILE A 164 9.44 -10.52 12.23
CA ILE A 164 8.66 -9.74 13.19
C ILE A 164 9.56 -9.35 14.36
N LEU A 165 9.73 -8.05 14.59
CA LEU A 165 10.56 -7.51 15.68
C LEU A 165 9.71 -7.21 16.93
N GLU A 166 8.53 -6.63 16.73
CA GLU A 166 7.60 -6.25 17.80
C GLU A 166 6.17 -6.44 17.30
N LYS A 167 5.23 -6.78 18.19
CA LYS A 167 3.82 -7.02 17.82
C LYS A 167 2.89 -6.58 18.94
N GLY A 168 1.78 -5.93 18.57
CA GLY A 168 0.79 -5.42 19.51
C GLY A 168 1.28 -4.19 20.29
N ILE A 169 2.29 -3.49 19.79
CA ILE A 169 2.85 -2.31 20.47
C ILE A 169 1.99 -1.07 20.19
N THR A 170 2.17 -0.04 21.02
CA THR A 170 1.71 1.32 20.74
C THR A 170 2.88 2.13 20.20
N ALA A 171 2.69 2.83 19.08
CA ALA A 171 3.70 3.69 18.48
C ALA A 171 3.15 5.12 18.30
N VAL A 172 4.00 6.12 18.50
CA VAL A 172 3.67 7.52 18.26
C VAL A 172 4.42 7.99 17.02
N VAL A 173 3.69 8.47 16.02
CA VAL A 173 4.23 9.00 14.76
C VAL A 173 3.63 10.38 14.53
N LYS A 174 4.47 11.41 14.35
CA LYS A 174 4.05 12.81 14.20
C LYS A 174 2.95 13.25 15.20
N ASN A 175 3.10 12.88 16.48
CA ASN A 175 2.17 13.15 17.58
C ASN A 175 0.81 12.43 17.50
N VAL A 176 0.65 11.46 16.60
CA VAL A 176 -0.52 10.57 16.53
C VAL A 176 -0.16 9.22 17.16
N THR A 177 -0.99 8.77 18.10
CA THR A 177 -0.83 7.48 18.77
C THR A 177 -1.55 6.38 17.98
N HIS A 178 -0.80 5.37 17.55
CA HIS A 178 -1.30 4.17 16.89
C HIS A 178 -1.19 2.97 17.82
N LYS A 179 -2.29 2.23 17.98
CA LYS A 179 -2.34 0.95 18.72
C LYS A 179 -2.22 -0.22 17.77
N ASP A 180 -2.01 -1.42 18.33
CA ASP A 180 -1.92 -2.67 17.59
C ASP A 180 -0.97 -2.56 16.39
N VAL A 181 0.26 -2.15 16.68
CA VAL A 181 1.31 -1.97 15.69
C VAL A 181 2.20 -3.21 15.66
N ILE A 182 2.57 -3.63 14.46
CA ILE A 182 3.63 -4.61 14.23
C ILE A 182 4.82 -3.88 13.63
N ARG A 183 5.99 -4.08 14.24
CA ARG A 183 7.28 -3.69 13.65
C ARG A 183 7.93 -4.93 13.06
N PHE A 184 8.34 -4.85 11.82
CA PHE A 184 9.07 -5.93 11.17
C PHE A 184 10.24 -5.40 10.36
N LYS A 185 11.24 -6.26 10.16
CA LYS A 185 12.38 -6.00 9.28
C LYS A 185 12.22 -6.80 8.00
N LEU A 186 12.58 -6.21 6.87
CA LEU A 186 12.69 -6.88 5.58
C LEU A 186 14.11 -6.71 5.06
N LYS A 187 14.84 -7.83 4.97
CA LYS A 187 16.18 -7.92 4.38
C LYS A 187 16.05 -8.41 2.94
N LEU A 188 16.72 -7.73 2.01
CA LEU A 188 16.83 -8.12 0.60
C LEU A 188 18.29 -8.40 0.28
N GLU A 189 18.57 -9.58 -0.26
CA GLU A 189 19.89 -10.03 -0.71
C GLU A 189 19.80 -10.25 -2.22
N THR A 190 20.57 -9.48 -3.00
CA THR A 190 20.46 -9.47 -4.47
C THR A 190 21.68 -10.10 -5.11
N SER A 191 21.45 -10.88 -6.17
CA SER A 191 22.48 -11.40 -7.06
C SER A 191 22.22 -11.02 -8.52
N LEU A 192 23.29 -10.78 -9.26
CA LEU A 192 23.31 -10.50 -10.69
C LEU A 192 24.02 -11.64 -11.40
N GLU A 193 23.35 -12.35 -12.31
CA GLU A 193 23.93 -13.53 -12.99
C GLU A 193 24.53 -14.56 -12.01
N GLY A 194 23.87 -14.76 -10.86
CA GLY A 194 24.32 -15.67 -9.81
C GLY A 194 25.44 -15.15 -8.92
N GLN A 195 26.01 -13.97 -9.20
CA GLN A 195 27.04 -13.32 -8.37
C GLN A 195 26.40 -12.37 -7.37
N SER A 196 26.91 -12.33 -6.14
CA SER A 196 26.40 -11.41 -5.11
C SER A 196 26.55 -9.94 -5.55
N ALA A 197 25.47 -9.17 -5.49
CA ALA A 197 25.43 -7.78 -5.93
C ALA A 197 25.18 -6.79 -4.77
N GLY A 198 24.63 -7.25 -3.64
CA GLY A 198 24.46 -6.43 -2.44
C GLY A 198 23.35 -6.91 -1.51
N SER A 199 23.22 -6.22 -0.38
CA SER A 199 22.17 -6.45 0.60
C SER A 199 21.64 -5.12 1.11
N THR A 200 20.34 -5.02 1.34
CA THR A 200 19.70 -3.86 1.96
C THR A 200 18.68 -4.32 3.00
N GLU A 201 18.44 -3.48 4.00
CA GLU A 201 17.44 -3.74 5.03
C GLU A 201 16.51 -2.53 5.17
N ALA A 202 15.24 -2.81 5.42
CA ALA A 202 14.24 -1.82 5.77
C ALA A 202 13.44 -2.30 6.98
N GLU A 203 13.05 -1.37 7.84
CA GLU A 203 12.14 -1.64 8.95
C GLU A 203 10.83 -0.91 8.73
N TYR A 204 9.72 -1.58 9.02
CA TYR A 204 8.38 -1.06 8.82
C TYR A 204 7.57 -1.18 10.11
N TRP A 205 6.76 -0.16 10.39
CA TRP A 205 5.72 -0.19 11.39
C TRP A 205 4.39 -0.15 10.66
N ILE A 206 3.55 -1.15 10.91
CA ILE A 206 2.24 -1.29 10.32
C ILE A 206 1.19 -1.35 11.42
N ALA A 207 0.21 -0.45 11.36
CA ALA A 207 -0.83 -0.32 12.39
C ALA A 207 -2.16 -0.89 11.89
N LYS A 208 -2.85 -1.64 12.75
CA LYS A 208 -4.14 -2.24 12.44
C LYS A 208 -5.18 -1.17 12.04
N GLY A 209 -5.89 -1.40 10.96
CA GLY A 209 -6.88 -0.48 10.39
C GLY A 209 -6.28 0.76 9.72
N VAL A 210 -4.95 0.86 9.63
CA VAL A 210 -4.27 2.03 9.04
C VAL A 210 -3.39 1.62 7.88
N GLY A 211 -2.50 0.65 8.01
CA GLY A 211 -1.44 0.40 7.04
C GLY A 211 -0.07 0.83 7.59
N VAL A 212 0.90 1.05 6.69
CA VAL A 212 2.24 1.46 7.08
C VAL A 212 2.18 2.87 7.69
N ILE A 213 2.68 3.00 8.93
CA ILE A 213 2.72 4.28 9.66
C ILE A 213 4.14 4.86 9.70
N LYS A 214 5.16 4.03 9.53
CA LYS A 214 6.57 4.45 9.49
C LYS A 214 7.37 3.41 8.74
N PHE A 215 8.39 3.84 8.01
CA PHE A 215 9.45 2.96 7.57
C PHE A 215 10.81 3.64 7.60
N ASN A 216 11.83 2.85 7.89
CA ASN A 216 13.23 3.25 7.85
C ASN A 216 13.93 2.48 6.74
N TYR A 217 14.69 3.18 5.91
CA TYR A 217 15.51 2.61 4.86
C TYR A 217 16.85 3.35 4.85
N ASN A 218 17.94 2.63 5.12
CA ASN A 218 19.25 3.23 5.41
C ASN A 218 19.12 4.34 6.47
N ASP A 219 19.68 5.52 6.22
CA ASP A 219 19.62 6.68 7.12
C ASP A 219 18.34 7.54 6.95
N SER A 220 17.39 7.08 6.14
CA SER A 220 16.15 7.81 5.86
C SER A 220 14.96 7.21 6.58
N ALA A 221 14.18 8.05 7.26
CA ALA A 221 12.91 7.69 7.87
C ALA A 221 11.76 8.40 7.15
N SER A 222 10.71 7.65 6.86
CA SER A 222 9.45 8.15 6.31
C SER A 222 8.34 7.87 7.30
N GLU A 223 7.59 8.91 7.65
CA GLU A 223 6.58 8.85 8.70
C GLU A 223 5.22 9.27 8.16
N LEU A 224 4.17 8.58 8.57
CA LEU A 224 2.81 8.90 8.17
C LEU A 224 2.40 10.26 8.74
N ALA A 225 2.02 11.16 7.86
CA ALA A 225 1.53 12.49 8.18
C ALA A 225 0.01 12.54 8.27
N SER A 226 -0.67 11.87 7.33
CA SER A 226 -2.13 11.74 7.33
C SER A 226 -2.56 10.53 6.51
N TYR A 227 -3.81 10.09 6.69
CA TYR A 227 -4.38 9.00 5.91
C TYR A 227 -5.91 9.15 5.78
N LYS A 228 -6.47 8.47 4.79
CA LYS A 228 -7.92 8.32 4.57
C LYS A 228 -8.20 6.87 4.20
N ILE A 229 -9.00 6.18 5.01
CA ILE A 229 -9.52 4.84 4.71
C ILE A 229 -11.03 4.97 4.43
N ASN A 230 -11.51 4.34 3.37
CA ASN A 230 -12.92 4.28 2.98
C ASN A 230 -13.65 3.12 3.66
#